data_AF-A0A1W9SVF7-F1
#
_entry.id   AF-A0A1W9SVF7-F1
#
_cell.length_a   1.000
_cell.length_b   1.000
_cell.length_c   1.000
_cell.angle_alpha   90.00
_cell.angle_beta   90.00
_cell.angle_gamma   90.00
#
_symmetry.space_group_name_H-M   'P 1'
#
loop_
_entity.id
_entity.type
_entity.pdbx_description
1 polymer ?
#
loop_
_entity_poly.entity_id
_entity_poly.type
_entity_poly.pdbx_seq_one_letter_code
_entity_poly.pdbx_strand_id
1 'polypeptide(L)'
;MPENTITDNLIIKGNNLLALHSLKKEFAGKVKLIYIDPPYNTGGEAETFTYNNNFNHSTFYTFLKNRLTIAKPMLKEDGFIAIAIDHYELFYLGVIADEIFGRENKLGVVTVVHKPEGRNQEKFFGTSNEFMLVYTKNKSVANFQNVILDEELAKRYDKEDNEGKYRLKNFIRLTDGKYSLRENKPHFYYPIYVNPELNEFSIEEKLGWTACLPYNRQTD
;
A
#
# COMPACT_ATOMS: atom_id res chain seq x y z
N MET A 1 -2.79 -31.52 -4.86
CA MET A 1 -1.38 -31.68 -4.39
C MET A 1 -1.06 -33.16 -4.37
N PRO A 2 0.22 -33.59 -4.41
CA PRO A 2 0.58 -34.99 -4.27
C PRO A 2 -0.03 -35.61 -3.00
N GLU A 3 -0.45 -36.88 -3.05
CA GLU A 3 -1.17 -37.59 -1.97
C GLU A 3 -0.48 -37.54 -0.59
N ASN A 4 0.85 -37.40 -0.55
CA ASN A 4 1.62 -37.34 0.71
C ASN A 4 1.93 -35.91 1.21
N THR A 5 1.30 -34.88 0.64
CA THR A 5 1.55 -33.51 1.09
C THR A 5 0.81 -33.25 2.38
N ILE A 6 1.53 -32.84 3.43
CA ILE A 6 0.91 -32.41 4.68
C ILE A 6 -0.02 -31.22 4.39
N THR A 7 -1.29 -31.36 4.75
CA THR A 7 -2.33 -30.34 4.55
C THR A 7 -2.84 -29.74 5.86
N ASP A 8 -2.47 -30.32 7.00
CA ASP A 8 -2.80 -29.80 8.32
C ASP A 8 -2.01 -28.52 8.64
N ASN A 9 -2.54 -27.74 9.59
CA ASN A 9 -1.85 -26.59 10.14
C ASN A 9 -0.69 -27.04 11.04
N LEU A 10 0.51 -26.51 10.80
CA LEU A 10 1.71 -26.84 11.55
C LEU A 10 2.20 -25.66 12.39
N ILE A 11 2.53 -25.92 13.65
CA ILE A 11 3.24 -24.98 14.53
C ILE A 11 4.59 -25.61 14.88
N ILE A 12 5.68 -24.90 14.58
CA ILE A 12 7.04 -25.41 14.77
C ILE A 12 7.77 -24.48 15.73
N LYS A 13 8.19 -25.03 16.87
CA LYS A 13 9.02 -24.32 17.85
C LYS A 13 10.50 -24.59 17.56
N GLY A 14 11.26 -23.54 17.27
CA GLY A 14 12.71 -23.66 17.07
C GLY A 14 13.31 -22.48 16.31
N ASN A 15 14.60 -22.61 15.97
CA ASN A 15 15.25 -21.64 15.09
C ASN A 15 14.68 -21.78 13.68
N ASN A 16 14.08 -20.69 13.18
CA ASN A 16 13.46 -20.65 11.85
C ASN A 16 14.42 -21.04 10.71
N LEU A 17 15.72 -20.77 10.79
CA LEU A 17 16.67 -21.16 9.76
C LEU A 17 16.76 -22.69 9.64
N LEU A 18 16.89 -23.38 10.78
CA LEU A 18 16.93 -24.84 10.83
C LEU A 18 15.58 -25.44 10.41
N ALA A 19 14.48 -24.87 10.90
CA ALA A 19 13.14 -25.30 10.53
C ALA A 19 12.91 -25.19 9.01
N LEU A 20 13.27 -24.07 8.39
CA LEU A 20 13.17 -23.88 6.93
C LEU A 20 13.99 -24.93 6.16
N HIS A 21 15.20 -25.25 6.61
CA HIS A 21 16.00 -26.31 6.00
C HIS A 21 15.34 -27.69 6.09
N SER A 22 14.76 -28.04 7.25
CA SER A 22 14.04 -29.30 7.42
C SER A 22 12.77 -29.36 6.57
N LEU A 23 12.00 -28.27 6.51
CA LEU A 23 10.76 -28.16 5.74
C LEU A 23 10.98 -28.13 4.23
N LYS A 24 12.15 -27.66 3.77
CA LYS A 24 12.46 -27.50 2.35
C LYS A 24 12.21 -28.79 1.56
N LYS A 25 12.54 -29.97 2.13
CA LYS A 25 12.35 -31.26 1.45
C LYS A 25 10.88 -31.52 1.09
N GLU A 26 9.97 -31.11 1.95
CA GLU A 26 8.53 -31.37 1.79
C GLU A 26 7.81 -30.23 1.07
N PHE A 27 8.17 -28.97 1.36
CA PHE A 27 7.40 -27.80 0.93
C PHE A 27 8.04 -26.97 -0.19
N ALA A 28 9.18 -27.39 -0.75
CA ALA A 28 9.77 -26.74 -1.92
C ALA A 28 8.77 -26.64 -3.08
N GLY A 29 8.59 -25.43 -3.62
CA GLY A 29 7.65 -25.18 -4.71
C GLY A 29 6.17 -25.32 -4.34
N LYS A 30 5.82 -25.46 -3.05
CA LYS A 30 4.43 -25.69 -2.60
C LYS A 30 3.82 -24.51 -1.84
N VAL A 31 4.60 -23.54 -1.39
CA VAL A 31 4.11 -22.41 -0.58
C VAL A 31 3.54 -21.30 -1.45
N LYS A 32 2.27 -20.93 -1.25
CA LYS A 32 1.61 -19.86 -2.03
C LYS A 32 1.96 -18.47 -1.53
N LEU A 33 2.05 -18.30 -0.21
CA LEU A 33 2.34 -17.01 0.43
C LEU A 33 3.28 -17.24 1.60
N ILE A 34 4.29 -16.39 1.70
CA ILE A 34 5.12 -16.23 2.90
C ILE A 34 4.88 -14.82 3.42
N TYR A 35 4.48 -14.70 4.67
CA TYR A 35 4.46 -13.43 5.40
C TYR A 35 5.48 -13.51 6.52
N ILE A 36 6.31 -12.49 6.67
CA ILE A 36 7.25 -12.38 7.78
C ILE A 36 7.24 -10.96 8.35
N ASP A 37 7.40 -10.92 9.67
CA ASP A 37 7.56 -9.71 10.47
C ASP A 37 8.89 -9.83 11.25
N PRO A 38 10.03 -9.55 10.59
CA PRO A 38 11.35 -9.63 11.21
C PRO A 38 11.56 -8.48 12.21
N PRO A 39 12.56 -8.56 13.11
CA PRO A 39 12.95 -7.41 13.93
C PRO A 39 13.35 -6.21 13.05
N TYR A 40 13.02 -4.99 13.48
CA TYR A 40 13.23 -3.76 12.68
C TYR A 40 14.58 -3.09 12.92
N ASN A 41 15.38 -3.59 13.87
CA ASN A 41 16.71 -3.10 14.22
C ASN A 41 16.76 -1.64 14.71
N THR A 42 15.72 -1.18 15.41
CA THR A 42 15.54 0.23 15.79
C THR A 42 16.35 0.70 17.01
N GLY A 43 17.14 -0.18 17.64
CA GLY A 43 18.10 0.20 18.69
C GLY A 43 17.51 0.57 20.06
N GLY A 44 16.24 0.26 20.35
CA GLY A 44 15.59 0.56 21.62
C GLY A 44 15.83 -0.46 22.75
N GLU A 45 15.95 0.02 23.99
CA GLU A 45 16.14 -0.81 25.20
C GLU A 45 14.94 -1.74 25.51
N ALA A 46 13.75 -1.38 25.02
CA ALA A 46 12.48 -2.03 25.37
C ALA A 46 12.26 -3.42 24.76
N GLU A 47 13.08 -3.86 23.80
CA GLU A 47 12.88 -5.15 23.11
C GLU A 47 13.97 -6.19 23.38
N THR A 48 14.82 -5.92 24.38
CA THR A 48 15.93 -6.81 24.78
C THR A 48 15.46 -8.20 25.25
N PHE A 49 14.18 -8.38 25.58
CA PHE A 49 13.66 -9.62 26.18
C PHE A 49 13.22 -10.70 25.19
N THR A 50 13.11 -10.43 23.87
CA THR A 50 12.58 -11.44 22.92
C THR A 50 13.41 -11.56 21.64
N TYR A 51 14.05 -10.50 21.16
CA TYR A 51 14.96 -10.54 20.01
C TYR A 51 16.10 -9.51 20.19
N ASN A 52 17.29 -9.81 19.65
CA ASN A 52 18.34 -8.79 19.60
C ASN A 52 17.91 -7.72 18.59
N ASN A 53 17.48 -6.55 19.05
CA ASN A 53 17.03 -5.46 18.18
C ASN A 53 18.13 -4.40 17.96
N ASN A 54 19.39 -4.77 18.26
CA ASN A 54 20.58 -3.95 18.14
C ASN A 54 21.69 -4.72 17.42
N PHE A 55 21.35 -5.23 16.23
CA PHE A 55 22.32 -5.87 15.36
C PHE A 55 23.17 -4.79 14.67
N ASN A 56 24.47 -5.06 14.51
CA ASN A 56 25.19 -4.40 13.43
C ASN A 56 24.48 -4.72 12.11
N HIS A 57 24.26 -3.72 11.26
CA HIS A 57 23.57 -3.88 9.97
C HIS A 57 24.06 -5.09 9.16
N SER A 58 25.38 -5.31 9.08
CA SER A 58 25.94 -6.48 8.39
C SER A 58 25.45 -7.83 8.95
N THR A 59 25.28 -7.91 10.27
CA THR A 59 24.78 -9.10 10.96
C THR A 59 23.27 -9.26 10.72
N PHE A 60 22.51 -8.17 10.80
CA PHE A 60 21.08 -8.16 10.51
C PHE A 60 20.80 -8.64 9.08
N TYR A 61 21.54 -8.12 8.12
CA TYR A 61 21.43 -8.50 6.72
C TYR A 61 21.84 -9.95 6.47
N THR A 62 22.92 -10.41 7.09
CA THR A 62 23.32 -11.82 7.00
C THR A 62 22.23 -12.74 7.58
N PHE A 63 21.65 -12.34 8.72
CA PHE A 63 20.54 -13.04 9.36
C PHE A 63 19.32 -13.16 8.44
N LEU A 64 18.89 -12.08 7.79
CA LEU A 64 17.75 -12.09 6.86
C LEU A 64 18.08 -12.81 5.55
N LYS A 65 19.23 -12.52 4.93
CA LYS A 65 19.67 -13.10 3.66
C LYS A 65 19.66 -14.63 3.71
N ASN A 66 20.19 -15.22 4.77
CA ASN A 66 20.21 -16.68 4.94
C ASN A 66 18.81 -17.30 4.92
N ARG A 67 17.81 -16.62 5.52
CA ARG A 67 16.42 -17.10 5.59
C ARG A 67 15.68 -16.88 4.28
N LEU A 68 15.78 -15.69 3.71
CA LEU A 68 15.13 -15.32 2.45
C LEU A 68 15.62 -16.20 1.29
N THR A 69 16.91 -16.55 1.27
CA THR A 69 17.50 -17.45 0.28
C THR A 69 16.85 -18.84 0.29
N ILE A 70 16.45 -19.33 1.46
CA ILE A 70 15.77 -20.63 1.60
C ILE A 70 14.26 -20.47 1.36
N ALA A 71 13.67 -19.34 1.72
CA ALA A 71 12.26 -19.05 1.49
C ALA A 71 11.90 -19.01 -0.01
N LYS A 72 12.76 -18.42 -0.86
CA LYS A 72 12.52 -18.33 -2.32
C LYS A 72 12.18 -19.67 -2.99
N PRO A 73 12.98 -20.75 -2.84
CA PRO A 73 12.64 -22.04 -3.45
C PRO A 73 11.44 -22.74 -2.80
N MET A 74 10.97 -22.31 -1.62
CA MET A 74 9.74 -22.83 -1.03
C MET A 74 8.49 -22.31 -1.74
N LEU A 75 8.56 -21.11 -2.32
CA LEU A 75 7.44 -20.52 -3.05
C LEU A 75 7.09 -21.34 -4.30
N LYS A 76 5.79 -21.46 -4.58
CA LYS A 76 5.25 -21.80 -5.90
C LYS A 76 5.72 -20.76 -6.94
N GLU A 77 5.67 -21.12 -8.23
CA GLU A 77 5.99 -20.17 -9.32
C GLU A 77 5.12 -18.91 -9.28
N ASP A 78 3.83 -19.07 -8.97
CA ASP A 78 2.87 -17.97 -8.77
C ASP A 78 2.82 -17.49 -7.30
N GLY A 79 3.82 -17.83 -6.48
CA GLY A 79 3.87 -17.56 -5.06
C GLY A 79 4.37 -16.15 -4.71
N PHE A 80 3.96 -15.65 -3.55
CA PHE A 80 4.27 -14.30 -3.07
C PHE A 80 5.02 -14.33 -1.74
N ILE A 81 5.86 -13.32 -1.51
CA ILE A 81 6.43 -13.03 -0.20
C ILE A 81 6.15 -11.57 0.17
N ALA A 82 5.72 -11.37 1.42
CA ALA A 82 5.47 -10.09 2.04
C ALA A 82 6.34 -9.96 3.29
N ILE A 83 7.10 -8.88 3.38
CA ILE A 83 8.05 -8.62 4.47
C ILE A 83 7.68 -7.29 5.12
N ALA A 84 7.16 -7.33 6.33
CA ALA A 84 6.90 -6.13 7.12
C ALA A 84 8.22 -5.50 7.58
N ILE A 85 8.30 -4.17 7.58
CA ILE A 85 9.47 -3.42 8.01
C ILE A 85 9.09 -1.97 8.31
N ASP A 86 9.84 -1.29 9.18
CA ASP A 86 9.77 0.16 9.30
C ASP A 86 10.66 0.87 8.26
N HIS A 87 10.80 2.20 8.40
CA HIS A 87 11.65 3.00 7.52
C HIS A 87 13.15 2.79 7.72
N TYR A 88 13.58 2.24 8.87
CA TYR A 88 14.98 2.21 9.28
C TYR A 88 15.80 1.27 8.39
N GLU A 89 15.30 0.05 8.16
CA GLU A 89 15.99 -0.97 7.34
C GLU A 89 15.39 -1.15 5.94
N LEU A 90 14.31 -0.43 5.60
CA LEU A 90 13.53 -0.60 4.37
C LEU A 90 14.37 -0.69 3.10
N PHE A 91 15.27 0.29 2.90
CA PHE A 91 16.01 0.41 1.64
C PHE A 91 17.06 -0.69 1.50
N TYR A 92 17.78 -1.01 2.57
CA TYR A 92 18.81 -2.03 2.56
C TYR A 92 18.22 -3.44 2.46
N LEU A 93 17.13 -3.70 3.19
CA LEU A 93 16.35 -4.92 3.01
C LEU A 93 15.83 -5.04 1.58
N GLY A 94 15.39 -3.93 0.97
CA GLY A 94 15.01 -3.88 -0.43
C GLY A 94 16.13 -4.27 -1.40
N VAL A 95 17.38 -3.87 -1.12
CA VAL A 95 18.56 -4.28 -1.92
C VAL A 95 18.80 -5.79 -1.81
N ILE A 96 18.72 -6.35 -0.60
CA ILE A 96 18.92 -7.79 -0.37
C ILE A 96 17.79 -8.60 -1.01
N ALA A 97 16.55 -8.14 -0.88
CA ALA A 97 15.40 -8.78 -1.49
C ALA A 97 15.46 -8.69 -3.02
N ASP A 98 15.95 -7.58 -3.60
CA ASP A 98 16.22 -7.48 -5.05
C ASP A 98 17.24 -8.52 -5.51
N GLU A 99 18.34 -8.72 -4.76
CA GLU A 99 19.36 -9.72 -5.06
C GLU A 99 18.77 -11.14 -5.05
N ILE A 100 17.93 -11.45 -4.06
CA ILE A 100 17.39 -12.79 -3.87
C ILE A 100 16.25 -13.09 -4.85
N PHE A 101 15.24 -12.22 -4.91
CA PHE A 101 13.99 -12.47 -5.66
C PHE A 101 14.04 -11.94 -7.09
N GLY A 102 15.00 -11.09 -7.43
CA GLY A 102 15.03 -10.36 -8.69
C GLY A 102 14.22 -9.07 -8.60
N ARG A 103 14.83 -7.94 -8.98
CA ARG A 103 14.18 -6.62 -8.93
C ARG A 103 12.93 -6.56 -9.79
N GLU A 104 12.93 -7.26 -10.91
CA GLU A 104 11.79 -7.38 -11.83
C GLU A 104 10.57 -8.03 -11.17
N ASN A 105 10.79 -8.90 -10.18
CA ASN A 105 9.75 -9.57 -9.42
C ASN A 105 9.25 -8.77 -8.21
N LYS A 106 9.76 -7.55 -7.98
CA LYS A 106 9.18 -6.61 -7.03
C LYS A 106 7.80 -6.18 -7.52
N LEU A 107 6.81 -6.31 -6.64
CA LEU A 107 5.44 -5.84 -6.90
C LEU A 107 5.24 -4.44 -6.37
N GLY A 108 5.80 -4.12 -5.21
CA GLY A 108 5.77 -2.78 -4.66
C GLY A 108 6.16 -2.70 -3.19
N VAL A 109 6.12 -1.48 -2.68
CA VAL A 109 6.18 -1.17 -1.25
C VAL A 109 4.79 -0.71 -0.84
N VAL A 110 4.16 -1.44 0.08
CA VAL A 110 2.86 -1.08 0.62
C VAL A 110 3.09 -0.26 1.88
N THR A 111 2.47 0.91 1.98
CA THR A 111 2.47 1.72 3.20
C THR A 111 1.35 1.26 4.12
N VAL A 112 1.68 0.94 5.36
CA VAL A 112 0.74 0.53 6.41
C VAL A 112 0.63 1.67 7.41
N VAL A 113 -0.49 2.40 7.37
CA VAL A 113 -0.76 3.49 8.31
C VAL A 113 -1.30 2.90 9.61
N HIS A 114 -0.51 2.93 10.67
CA HIS A 114 -0.92 2.42 11.99
C HIS A 114 -1.37 3.55 12.93
N LYS A 115 -0.90 4.78 12.71
CA LYS A 115 -1.30 5.95 13.52
C LYS A 115 -1.42 7.21 12.64
N PRO A 116 -2.60 7.51 12.11
CA PRO A 116 -2.81 8.67 11.22
C PRO A 116 -2.37 10.00 11.82
N GLU A 117 -2.48 10.15 13.14
CA GLU A 117 -2.11 11.36 13.90
C GLU A 117 -0.60 11.51 14.10
N GLY A 118 0.19 10.47 13.81
CA GLY A 118 1.63 10.43 14.07
C GLY A 118 2.00 10.21 15.54
N ARG A 119 3.22 9.74 15.79
CA ARG A 119 3.80 9.66 17.13
C ARG A 119 4.29 11.04 17.58
N ASN A 120 3.78 11.52 18.72
CA ASN A 120 4.12 12.82 19.30
C ASN A 120 5.55 12.90 19.89
N GLN A 121 6.28 11.79 19.91
CA GLN A 121 7.60 11.69 20.56
C GLN A 121 8.78 11.81 19.59
N GLU A 122 8.51 12.06 18.30
CA GLU A 122 9.57 12.21 17.29
C GLU A 122 9.98 13.67 17.13
N LYS A 123 11.29 13.90 17.01
CA LYS A 123 11.87 15.27 16.93
C LYS A 123 11.56 15.99 15.62
N PHE A 124 11.37 15.25 14.53
CA PHE A 124 11.24 15.81 13.18
C PHE A 124 9.98 15.33 12.47
N PHE A 125 9.87 14.03 12.22
CA PHE A 125 8.72 13.43 11.56
C PHE A 125 8.03 12.48 12.52
N GLY A 126 6.78 12.78 12.88
CA GLY A 126 5.94 11.87 13.63
C GLY A 126 5.67 10.60 12.84
N THR A 127 6.37 9.51 13.16
CA THR A 127 6.16 8.22 12.50
C THR A 127 4.69 7.81 12.62
N SER A 128 4.03 7.65 11.48
CA SER A 128 2.60 7.31 11.36
C SER A 128 2.37 6.01 10.58
N ASN A 129 3.41 5.55 9.90
CA ASN A 129 3.33 4.45 8.95
C ASN A 129 4.56 3.55 8.99
N GLU A 130 4.30 2.27 8.77
CA GLU A 130 5.26 1.21 8.46
C GLU A 130 5.14 0.82 6.99
N PHE A 131 5.95 -0.13 6.57
CA PHE A 131 6.05 -0.57 5.19
C PHE A 131 5.98 -2.09 5.10
N MET A 132 5.58 -2.57 3.92
CA MET A 132 5.64 -3.97 3.59
C MET A 132 6.20 -4.11 2.18
N LEU A 133 7.33 -4.81 2.05
CA LEU A 133 7.94 -5.15 0.77
C LEU A 133 7.25 -6.39 0.21
N VAL A 134 6.75 -6.29 -1.03
CA VAL A 134 6.04 -7.40 -1.68
C VAL A 134 6.77 -7.81 -2.95
N TYR A 135 7.12 -9.10 -3.01
CA TYR A 135 7.70 -9.76 -4.17
C TYR A 135 6.86 -10.98 -4.57
N THR A 136 6.99 -11.36 -5.83
CA THR A 136 6.56 -12.66 -6.34
C THR A 136 7.78 -13.52 -6.68
N LYS A 137 7.61 -14.83 -6.79
CA LYS A 137 8.66 -15.71 -7.31
C LYS A 137 8.87 -15.51 -8.81
N ASN A 138 7.77 -15.38 -9.56
CA ASN A 138 7.79 -15.15 -11.00
C ASN A 138 6.61 -14.26 -11.40
N LYS A 139 6.91 -13.01 -11.77
CA LYS A 139 5.91 -12.01 -12.11
C LYS A 139 5.08 -12.33 -13.35
N SER A 140 5.61 -13.15 -14.27
CA SER A 140 4.90 -13.51 -15.51
C SER A 140 3.68 -14.42 -15.27
N VAL A 141 3.68 -15.18 -14.18
CA VAL A 141 2.60 -16.13 -13.83
C VAL A 141 1.90 -15.77 -12.52
N ALA A 142 2.33 -14.70 -11.86
CA ALA A 142 1.73 -14.23 -10.61
C ALA A 142 0.33 -13.69 -10.87
N ASN A 143 -0.65 -14.17 -10.09
CA ASN A 143 -2.01 -13.67 -10.14
C ASN A 143 -2.57 -13.45 -8.73
N PHE A 144 -3.22 -12.30 -8.53
CA PHE A 144 -3.99 -12.04 -7.31
C PHE A 144 -5.39 -12.62 -7.47
N GLN A 145 -5.97 -13.07 -6.37
CA GLN A 145 -7.39 -13.39 -6.36
C GLN A 145 -8.18 -12.09 -6.43
N ASN A 146 -9.23 -12.06 -7.25
CA ASN A 146 -10.21 -10.99 -7.26
C ASN A 146 -11.08 -11.12 -6.01
N VAL A 147 -10.54 -10.71 -4.85
CA VAL A 147 -11.29 -10.69 -3.60
C VAL A 147 -12.25 -9.51 -3.67
N ILE A 148 -13.51 -9.79 -3.33
CA ILE A 148 -14.54 -8.76 -3.21
C ILE A 148 -14.10 -7.80 -2.10
N LEU A 149 -13.76 -6.60 -2.54
CA LEU A 149 -13.51 -5.45 -1.68
C LEU A 149 -14.79 -5.14 -0.89
N ASP A 150 -14.61 -4.53 0.28
CA ASP A 150 -15.63 -3.87 1.11
C ASP A 150 -17.00 -3.65 0.44
N GLU A 151 -18.10 -4.00 1.12
CA GLU A 151 -19.46 -3.93 0.55
C GLU A 151 -19.80 -2.56 -0.08
N GLU A 152 -19.29 -1.45 0.46
CA GLU A 152 -19.48 -0.13 -0.14
C GLU A 152 -18.67 0.05 -1.43
N LEU A 153 -17.46 -0.50 -1.49
CA LEU A 153 -16.64 -0.45 -2.68
C LEU A 153 -17.18 -1.39 -3.77
N ALA A 154 -17.70 -2.56 -3.39
CA ALA A 154 -18.36 -3.49 -4.29
C ALA A 154 -19.54 -2.85 -5.02
N LYS A 155 -20.33 -2.01 -4.32
CA LYS A 155 -21.44 -1.24 -4.94
C LYS A 155 -20.99 -0.29 -6.05
N ARG A 156 -19.71 0.11 -6.10
CA ARG A 156 -19.16 0.97 -7.16
C ARG A 156 -18.92 0.22 -8.47
N TYR A 157 -18.92 -1.11 -8.46
CA TYR A 157 -18.73 -1.98 -9.62
C TYR A 157 -20.10 -2.54 -10.05
N ASP A 158 -20.86 -1.69 -10.75
CA ASP A 158 -22.28 -1.86 -11.09
C ASP A 158 -22.54 -2.67 -12.38
N LYS A 159 -21.48 -3.11 -13.07
CA LYS A 159 -21.57 -3.85 -14.33
C LYS A 159 -20.81 -5.17 -14.24
N GLU A 160 -21.12 -6.11 -15.13
CA GLU A 160 -20.53 -7.45 -15.16
C GLU A 160 -20.37 -7.94 -16.60
N ASP A 161 -19.25 -8.61 -16.88
CA ASP A 161 -18.98 -9.34 -18.13
C ASP A 161 -18.37 -10.72 -17.82
N ASN A 162 -17.88 -11.42 -18.85
CA ASN A 162 -17.29 -12.77 -18.69
C ASN A 162 -16.00 -12.79 -17.85
N GLU A 163 -15.37 -11.64 -17.58
CA GLU A 163 -14.14 -11.50 -16.79
C GLU A 163 -14.42 -11.02 -15.35
N GLY A 164 -15.61 -10.46 -15.09
CA GLY A 164 -16.12 -10.16 -13.76
C GLY A 164 -16.80 -8.80 -13.64
N LYS A 165 -16.94 -8.32 -12.40
CA LYS A 165 -17.56 -7.02 -12.14
C LYS A 165 -16.64 -5.87 -12.53
N TYR A 166 -17.18 -4.91 -13.27
CA TYR A 166 -16.48 -3.70 -13.71
C TYR A 166 -17.32 -2.45 -13.43
N ARG A 167 -16.69 -1.28 -13.56
CA ARG A 167 -17.37 0.02 -13.57
C ARG A 167 -16.86 0.84 -14.73
N LEU A 168 -17.76 1.59 -15.36
CA LEU A 168 -17.32 2.58 -16.33
C LEU A 168 -16.61 3.71 -15.58
N LYS A 169 -15.32 3.90 -15.87
CA LYS A 169 -14.56 5.05 -15.39
C LYS A 169 -14.66 6.12 -16.46
N ASN A 170 -15.22 7.29 -16.11
CA ASN A 170 -15.24 8.42 -17.04
C ASN A 170 -13.81 8.72 -17.53
N PHE A 171 -13.64 8.79 -18.85
CA PHE A 171 -12.36 9.12 -19.49
C PHE A 171 -11.88 10.53 -19.15
N ILE A 172 -12.82 11.41 -18.81
CA ILE A 172 -12.52 12.70 -18.19
C ILE A 172 -12.15 12.42 -16.74
N ARG A 173 -10.89 12.67 -16.38
CA ARG A 173 -10.52 12.94 -14.98
C ARG A 173 -11.27 14.20 -14.56
N LEU A 174 -12.52 14.04 -14.14
CA LEU A 174 -13.19 15.02 -13.30
C LEU A 174 -12.42 14.94 -11.99
N THR A 175 -11.34 15.72 -11.86
CA THR A 175 -10.68 15.98 -10.58
C THR A 175 -11.78 16.49 -9.68
N ASP A 176 -12.34 15.59 -8.87
CA ASP A 176 -13.42 15.84 -7.93
C ASP A 176 -14.41 16.95 -8.33
N GLY A 177 -15.05 16.82 -9.50
CA GLY A 177 -16.13 17.73 -9.90
C GLY A 177 -17.24 17.78 -8.84
N LYS A 178 -17.45 16.65 -8.13
CA LYS A 178 -18.31 16.55 -6.94
C LYS A 178 -17.92 17.56 -5.85
N TYR A 179 -16.63 17.78 -5.57
CA TYR A 179 -16.16 18.76 -4.59
C TYR A 179 -15.98 20.16 -5.18
N SER A 180 -16.33 20.37 -6.45
CA SER A 180 -16.24 21.67 -7.13
C SER A 180 -17.63 22.24 -7.45
N LEU A 181 -18.70 21.62 -6.96
CA LEU A 181 -20.04 22.19 -6.99
C LEU A 181 -20.13 23.41 -6.06
N ARG A 182 -21.02 24.35 -6.40
CA ARG A 182 -21.24 25.58 -5.62
C ARG A 182 -21.68 25.32 -4.19
N GLU A 183 -22.46 24.26 -3.96
CA GLU A 183 -22.83 23.77 -2.62
C GLU A 183 -21.62 23.36 -1.78
N ASN A 184 -20.57 22.82 -2.39
CA ASN A 184 -19.42 22.26 -1.69
C ASN A 184 -18.28 23.28 -1.51
N LYS A 185 -18.26 24.35 -2.33
CA LYS A 185 -17.29 25.46 -2.23
C LYS A 185 -17.98 26.83 -2.41
N PRO A 186 -18.86 27.24 -1.48
CA PRO A 186 -19.64 28.46 -1.61
C PRO A 186 -18.77 29.73 -1.74
N HIS A 187 -17.57 29.72 -1.16
CA HIS A 187 -16.64 30.87 -1.17
C HIS A 187 -15.72 30.92 -2.41
N PHE A 188 -15.79 29.96 -3.33
CA PHE A 188 -14.93 29.92 -4.52
C PHE A 188 -15.62 30.53 -5.76
N TYR A 189 -16.73 31.24 -5.54
CA TYR A 189 -17.49 31.93 -6.57
C TYR A 189 -17.52 33.42 -6.20
N TYR A 190 -16.80 34.22 -6.98
CA TYR A 190 -16.65 35.65 -6.73
C TYR A 190 -17.51 36.41 -7.75
N PRO A 191 -18.73 36.84 -7.38
CA PRO A 191 -19.53 37.68 -8.25
C PRO A 191 -18.85 39.04 -8.46
N ILE A 192 -18.97 39.57 -9.67
CA ILE A 192 -18.69 40.99 -9.93
C ILE A 192 -20.04 41.70 -9.88
N TYR A 193 -20.17 42.65 -8.96
CA TYR A 193 -21.37 43.47 -8.85
C TYR A 193 -21.27 44.61 -9.86
N VAL A 194 -22.28 44.77 -10.70
CA VAL A 194 -22.38 45.87 -11.66
C VAL A 194 -23.52 46.79 -11.28
N ASN A 195 -23.29 48.09 -11.45
CA ASN A 195 -24.36 49.07 -11.38
C ASN A 195 -25.38 48.76 -12.52
N PRO A 196 -26.71 48.84 -12.29
CA PRO A 196 -27.73 48.70 -13.34
C PRO A 196 -27.51 49.60 -14.57
N GLU A 197 -26.83 50.75 -14.41
CA GLU A 197 -26.43 51.65 -15.49
C GLU A 197 -25.14 51.22 -16.20
N LEU A 198 -24.55 50.09 -15.82
CA LEU A 198 -23.38 49.40 -16.38
C LEU A 198 -22.07 50.20 -16.47
N ASN A 199 -22.00 51.36 -15.79
CA ASN A 199 -20.82 52.23 -15.83
C ASN A 199 -19.79 51.98 -14.71
N GLU A 200 -20.14 51.19 -13.69
CA GLU A 200 -19.26 50.87 -12.56
C GLU A 200 -19.39 49.40 -12.14
N PHE A 201 -18.30 48.83 -11.63
CA PHE A 201 -18.24 47.48 -11.09
C PHE A 201 -17.53 47.41 -9.73
N SER A 202 -17.84 46.39 -8.93
CA SER A 202 -17.24 46.15 -7.61
C SER A 202 -17.14 44.65 -7.31
N ILE A 203 -16.17 44.27 -6.49
CA ILE A 203 -16.04 42.92 -5.92
C ILE A 203 -16.78 42.78 -4.57
N GLU A 204 -17.25 43.91 -4.02
CA GLU A 204 -18.02 43.97 -2.78
C GLU A 204 -19.50 44.22 -3.10
N GLU A 205 -20.39 43.61 -2.31
CA GLU A 205 -21.83 43.77 -2.49
C GLU A 205 -22.27 45.19 -2.14
N LYS A 206 -23.01 45.83 -3.06
CA LYS A 206 -23.56 47.18 -2.89
C LYS A 206 -25.06 47.18 -3.10
N LEU A 207 -25.79 47.94 -2.28
CA LEU A 207 -27.24 48.03 -2.36
C LEU A 207 -27.68 48.54 -3.76
N GLY A 208 -28.55 47.78 -4.42
CA GLY A 208 -29.06 48.11 -5.75
C GLY A 208 -28.18 47.67 -6.93
N TRP A 209 -27.06 47.00 -6.68
CA TRP A 209 -26.17 46.48 -7.72
C TRP A 209 -26.50 45.02 -8.05
N THR A 210 -26.27 44.62 -9.31
CA THR A 210 -26.59 43.26 -9.78
C THR A 210 -25.34 42.38 -9.77
N ALA A 211 -25.42 41.19 -9.19
CA ALA A 211 -24.34 40.21 -9.26
C ALA A 211 -24.24 39.58 -10.66
N CYS A 212 -23.11 39.77 -11.33
CA CYS A 212 -22.76 39.11 -12.57
C CYS A 212 -21.73 38.00 -12.32
N LEU A 213 -21.99 36.83 -12.89
CA LEU A 213 -21.08 35.69 -12.87
C LEU A 213 -20.49 35.46 -14.25
N PRO A 214 -19.25 34.94 -14.36
CA PRO A 214 -18.67 34.56 -15.64
C PRO A 214 -19.59 33.61 -16.39
N TYR A 215 -19.95 33.97 -17.62
CA TYR A 215 -20.76 33.11 -18.48
C TYR A 215 -19.97 31.86 -18.86
N ASN A 216 -20.49 30.68 -18.54
CA ASN A 216 -19.87 29.42 -18.90
C ASN A 216 -20.57 28.84 -20.14
N ARG A 217 -19.86 28.75 -21.27
CA ARG A 217 -20.40 28.32 -22.59
C ARG A 217 -20.87 26.85 -22.66
N GLN A 218 -20.91 26.10 -21.56
CA GLN A 218 -21.05 24.64 -21.56
C GLN A 218 -22.43 24.11 -21.14
N THR A 219 -23.43 24.97 -20.95
CA THR A 219 -24.80 24.51 -20.64
C THR A 219 -25.81 25.28 -21.46
N ASP A 220 -26.02 24.82 -22.69
CA ASP A 220 -27.29 24.79 -23.42
C ASP A 220 -27.42 23.40 -24.06
#